data_AF-A0AAU5UU57-F1
#
_entry.id   AF-A0AAU5UU57-F1
#
_cell.length_a   1.000
_cell.length_b   1.000
_cell.length_c   1.000
_cell.angle_alpha   90.00
_cell.angle_beta   90.00
_cell.angle_gamma   90.00
#
_symmetry.space_group_name_H-M   'P 1'
#
loop_
_entity.id
_entity.type
_entity.pdbx_description
1 polymer ?
#
loop_
_entity_poly.entity_id
_entity_poly.type
_entity_poly.pdbx_seq_one_letter_code
_entity_poly.pdbx_strand_id
1 'polypeptide(L)'
;MDEQARVAVRITGADHTSWNRVWDVLDPDDRRWGLACRDNSLRYHPEHIVESLRDMFNRAGQQQGDWTLQRYKEAIRIILHENIHLLAARGTSHSTGFDAYKEPAHEVVEEATTELATQILLDRYIAELDLERIAPGISDVSTPPPYGEYRPAVERFANAVGARVDMSGDEVILRMAVVNAEDKFRVVAELLYDRTLSEVVPEQARAGAVAEIEAAMKPAFASIHGYDPNDPLDVKMSALAGLEAFQQANTKIHDIAEYWSSNQDLRRSLDAGLGATPPLQTTHGPTPAPKAPPSSATSAPTRRTPNHTQPHREPPTSRGD
;
A
#
# COMPACT_ATOMS: atom_id res chain seq x y z
N MET A 1 27.54 6.57 -4.40
CA MET A 1 26.12 6.75 -4.04
C MET A 1 25.30 5.56 -4.55
N ASP A 2 25.30 5.17 -5.83
CA ASP A 2 24.52 4.03 -6.37
C ASP A 2 24.33 2.78 -5.48
N GLU A 3 25.38 2.35 -4.76
CA GLU A 3 25.32 1.16 -3.90
C GLU A 3 24.28 1.28 -2.78
N GLN A 4 24.08 2.49 -2.24
CA GLN A 4 23.16 2.75 -1.14
C GLN A 4 21.71 2.33 -1.49
N ALA A 5 21.25 2.62 -2.70
CA ALA A 5 19.91 2.25 -3.15
C ALA A 5 19.82 0.77 -3.55
N ARG A 6 20.92 0.21 -4.10
CA ARG A 6 20.97 -1.23 -4.42
C ARG A 6 20.91 -2.08 -3.16
N VAL A 7 21.60 -1.69 -2.09
CA VAL A 7 21.50 -2.36 -0.80
C VAL A 7 20.07 -2.27 -0.27
N ALA A 8 19.43 -1.09 -0.34
CA ALA A 8 18.04 -0.92 0.09
C ALA A 8 17.09 -1.91 -0.63
N VAL A 9 17.23 -2.05 -1.95
CA VAL A 9 16.50 -3.08 -2.73
C VAL A 9 16.82 -4.50 -2.25
N ARG A 10 18.09 -4.85 -2.06
CA ARG A 10 18.50 -6.20 -1.62
C ARG A 10 17.96 -6.58 -0.25
N ILE A 11 18.00 -5.68 0.73
CA ILE A 11 17.63 -6.00 2.10
C ILE A 11 16.11 -6.01 2.32
N THR A 12 15.37 -5.26 1.50
CA THR A 12 13.90 -5.22 1.52
C THR A 12 13.25 -6.27 0.64
N GLY A 13 13.95 -6.70 -0.43
CA GLY A 13 13.38 -7.59 -1.45
C GLY A 13 12.45 -6.88 -2.43
N ALA A 14 12.48 -5.55 -2.49
CA ALA A 14 11.76 -4.78 -3.51
C ALA A 14 12.16 -5.20 -4.93
N ASP A 15 11.28 -4.98 -5.91
CA ASP A 15 11.58 -5.28 -7.32
C ASP A 15 12.67 -4.33 -7.84
N HIS A 16 12.55 -3.03 -7.52
CA HIS A 16 13.55 -2.02 -7.88
C HIS A 16 13.44 -0.75 -7.01
N THR A 17 14.34 0.19 -7.26
CA THR A 17 14.26 1.58 -6.78
C THR A 17 13.97 2.51 -7.95
N SER A 18 13.09 3.47 -7.75
CA SER A 18 12.76 4.53 -8.70
C SER A 18 13.83 5.62 -8.75
N TRP A 19 14.80 5.62 -7.83
CA TRP A 19 15.83 6.67 -7.74
C TRP A 19 16.58 6.85 -9.06
N ASN A 20 16.55 8.08 -9.57
CA ASN A 20 17.12 8.45 -10.86
C ASN A 20 18.65 8.76 -10.80
N ARG A 21 19.29 8.49 -9.64
CA ARG A 21 20.71 8.77 -9.34
C ARG A 21 21.08 10.25 -9.25
N VAL A 22 20.09 11.14 -9.26
CA VAL A 22 20.28 12.56 -8.97
C VAL A 22 20.08 12.77 -7.48
N TRP A 23 21.00 13.52 -6.87
CA TRP A 23 20.80 14.04 -5.54
C TRP A 23 21.24 15.50 -5.47
N ASP A 24 20.64 16.25 -4.55
CA ASP A 24 20.96 17.65 -4.30
C ASP A 24 20.89 17.98 -2.79
N VAL A 25 21.20 19.21 -2.45
CA VAL A 25 21.16 19.72 -1.08
C VAL A 25 19.83 20.44 -0.84
N LEU A 26 19.27 20.27 0.36
CA LEU A 26 18.13 21.07 0.82
C LEU A 26 18.56 22.50 1.13
N ASP A 27 17.59 23.40 1.29
CA ASP A 27 17.90 24.72 1.87
C ASP A 27 18.46 24.51 3.30
N PRO A 28 19.52 25.21 3.73
CA PRO A 28 20.02 25.12 5.11
C PRO A 28 18.97 25.41 6.19
N ASP A 29 17.92 26.16 5.88
CA ASP A 29 16.83 26.47 6.81
C ASP A 29 15.64 25.47 6.71
N ASP A 30 15.74 24.44 5.85
CA ASP A 30 14.71 23.40 5.74
C ASP A 30 14.66 22.55 7.01
N ARG A 31 13.45 22.33 7.54
CA ARG A 31 13.25 21.54 8.76
C ARG A 31 13.45 20.05 8.53
N ARG A 32 13.45 19.58 7.28
CA ARG A 32 13.62 18.18 6.90
C ARG A 32 15.09 17.83 6.75
N TRP A 33 15.44 16.60 7.08
CA TRP A 33 16.81 16.10 6.91
C TRP A 33 17.02 15.36 5.59
N GLY A 34 15.97 14.76 5.05
CA GLY A 34 15.93 14.11 3.76
C GLY A 34 14.64 14.44 3.02
N LEU A 35 14.64 14.21 1.70
CA LEU A 35 13.45 14.29 0.87
C LEU A 35 13.61 13.42 -0.40
N ALA A 36 12.73 12.45 -0.56
CA ALA A 36 12.43 11.79 -1.82
C ALA A 36 11.52 12.70 -2.68
N CYS A 37 12.04 13.20 -3.80
CA CYS A 37 11.32 14.10 -4.68
C CYS A 37 10.44 13.34 -5.68
N ARG A 38 9.38 14.00 -6.16
CA ARG A 38 8.48 13.48 -7.20
C ARG A 38 9.19 13.09 -8.51
N ASP A 39 10.29 13.76 -8.86
CA ASP A 39 11.12 13.44 -10.03
C ASP A 39 12.07 12.26 -9.80
N ASN A 40 11.93 11.58 -8.65
CA ASN A 40 12.77 10.51 -8.14
C ASN A 40 14.22 10.91 -7.83
N SER A 41 14.48 12.21 -7.60
CA SER A 41 15.74 12.66 -7.00
C SER A 41 15.68 12.56 -5.47
N LEU A 42 16.85 12.58 -4.83
CA LEU A 42 17.00 12.63 -3.37
C LEU A 42 17.59 13.98 -2.95
N ARG A 43 17.08 14.59 -1.90
CA ARG A 43 17.68 15.82 -1.35
C ARG A 43 18.00 15.64 0.12
N TYR A 44 19.15 16.17 0.53
CA TYR A 44 19.64 15.99 1.90
C TYR A 44 20.04 17.31 2.54
N HIS A 45 19.81 17.42 3.84
CA HIS A 45 20.21 18.60 4.60
C HIS A 45 21.74 18.74 4.63
N PRO A 46 22.29 19.94 4.36
CA PRO A 46 23.73 20.14 4.25
C PRO A 46 24.47 19.74 5.53
N GLU A 47 24.06 20.28 6.68
CA GLU A 47 24.80 20.08 7.94
C GLU A 47 24.54 18.70 8.58
N HIS A 48 23.26 18.31 8.70
CA HIS A 48 22.90 17.09 9.40
C HIS A 48 23.27 15.80 8.64
N ILE A 49 23.19 15.81 7.31
CA ILE A 49 23.44 14.61 6.49
C ILE A 49 24.74 14.74 5.72
N VAL A 50 24.88 15.76 4.86
CA VAL A 50 26.01 15.84 3.92
C VAL A 50 27.34 15.99 4.67
N GLU A 51 27.44 16.92 5.62
CA GLU A 51 28.66 17.09 6.41
C GLU A 51 28.92 15.92 7.36
N SER A 52 27.87 15.29 7.90
CA SER A 52 28.03 14.08 8.73
C SER A 52 28.62 12.91 7.95
N LEU A 53 28.12 12.63 6.76
CA LEU A 53 28.67 11.58 5.91
C LEU A 53 30.08 11.94 5.42
N ARG A 54 30.32 13.21 5.05
CA ARG A 54 31.66 13.66 4.64
C ARG A 54 32.69 13.47 5.76
N ASP A 55 32.35 13.86 6.99
CA ASP A 55 33.23 13.67 8.15
C ASP A 55 33.47 12.18 8.43
N MET A 56 32.44 11.34 8.33
CA MET A 56 32.54 9.88 8.48
C MET A 56 33.56 9.28 7.51
N PHE A 57 33.46 9.61 6.21
CA PHE A 57 34.36 9.07 5.20
C PHE A 57 35.77 9.69 5.26
N ASN A 58 35.91 10.96 5.65
CA ASN A 58 37.22 11.59 5.82
C ASN A 58 38.01 10.99 6.99
N ARG A 59 37.32 10.47 8.01
CA ARG A 59 37.90 9.81 9.18
C ARG A 59 37.77 8.29 9.14
N ALA A 60 37.65 7.71 7.95
CA ALA A 60 37.42 6.29 7.78
C ALA A 60 38.43 5.42 8.57
N GLY A 61 37.90 4.45 9.31
CA GLY A 61 38.67 3.50 10.12
C GLY A 61 39.18 4.06 11.46
N GLN A 62 38.97 5.35 11.75
CA GLN A 62 39.33 5.94 13.04
C GLN A 62 38.24 5.66 14.08
N GLN A 63 38.65 5.33 15.29
CA GLN A 63 37.75 5.24 16.45
C GLN A 63 37.13 6.62 16.73
N GLN A 64 35.81 6.66 16.91
CA GLN A 64 35.06 7.87 17.25
C GLN A 64 34.36 7.69 18.59
N GLY A 65 33.99 8.79 19.25
CA GLY A 65 33.14 8.74 20.44
C GLY A 65 31.68 8.47 20.08
N ASP A 66 30.91 7.95 21.04
CA ASP A 66 29.50 7.55 20.88
C ASP A 66 28.64 8.63 20.21
N TRP A 67 28.78 9.90 20.62
CA TRP A 67 28.01 11.01 20.03
C TRP A 67 28.26 11.19 18.53
N THR A 68 29.51 11.05 18.10
CA THR A 68 29.88 11.16 16.69
C THR A 68 29.34 9.96 15.90
N LEU A 69 29.43 8.76 16.45
CA LEU A 69 28.85 7.55 15.85
C LEU A 69 27.32 7.64 15.76
N GLN A 70 26.65 8.17 16.77
CA GLN A 70 25.19 8.39 16.74
C GLN A 70 24.80 9.35 15.63
N ARG A 71 25.52 10.45 15.46
CA ARG A 71 25.31 11.39 14.35
C ARG A 71 25.49 10.73 12.99
N TYR A 72 26.50 9.85 12.84
CA TYR A 72 26.69 9.09 11.60
C TYR A 72 25.57 8.09 11.35
N LYS A 73 25.18 7.31 12.38
CA LYS A 73 24.09 6.33 12.29
C LYS A 73 22.78 7.01 11.93
N GLU A 74 22.51 8.19 12.48
CA GLU A 74 21.34 8.98 12.16
C GLU A 74 21.34 9.48 10.72
N ALA A 75 22.49 9.94 10.21
CA ALA A 75 22.60 10.30 8.79
C ALA A 75 22.32 9.10 7.88
N ILE A 76 22.86 7.92 8.20
CA ILE A 76 22.60 6.68 7.45
C ILE A 76 21.14 6.24 7.53
N ARG A 77 20.50 6.41 8.70
CA ARG A 77 19.07 6.15 8.90
C ARG A 77 18.21 6.99 7.95
N ILE A 78 18.51 8.29 7.83
CA ILE A 78 17.82 9.18 6.88
C ILE A 78 18.08 8.75 5.44
N ILE A 79 19.32 8.39 5.06
CA ILE A 79 19.59 7.84 3.72
C ILE A 79 18.68 6.65 3.44
N LEU A 80 18.62 5.66 4.36
CA LEU A 80 17.77 4.48 4.17
C LEU A 80 16.28 4.84 4.08
N HIS A 81 15.79 5.71 4.96
CA HIS A 81 14.40 6.19 4.97
C HIS A 81 13.99 6.73 3.61
N GLU A 82 14.76 7.68 3.06
CA GLU A 82 14.44 8.25 1.74
C GLU A 82 14.53 7.24 0.60
N ASN A 83 15.37 6.20 0.73
CA ASN A 83 15.43 5.15 -0.29
C ASN A 83 14.23 4.22 -0.22
N ILE A 84 13.68 3.98 0.97
CA ILE A 84 12.48 3.16 1.14
C ILE A 84 11.29 3.83 0.45
N HIS A 85 11.12 5.15 0.55
CA HIS A 85 10.12 5.88 -0.24
C HIS A 85 10.25 5.65 -1.75
N LEU A 86 11.47 5.47 -2.24
CA LEU A 86 11.75 5.25 -3.67
C LEU A 86 11.69 3.77 -4.08
N LEU A 87 11.38 2.84 -3.18
CA LEU A 87 11.18 1.44 -3.56
C LEU A 87 9.84 1.28 -4.27
N ALA A 88 9.79 0.39 -5.25
CA ALA A 88 8.59 0.14 -6.02
C ALA A 88 8.44 -1.34 -6.36
N ALA A 89 7.18 -1.74 -6.53
CA ALA A 89 6.80 -3.04 -7.03
C ALA A 89 7.01 -3.13 -8.54
N ARG A 90 6.93 -4.36 -9.07
CA ARG A 90 7.08 -4.60 -10.50
C ARG A 90 6.03 -3.81 -11.30
N GLY A 91 6.51 -3.02 -12.27
CA GLY A 91 5.64 -2.28 -13.18
C GLY A 91 5.09 -0.97 -12.64
N THR A 92 5.51 -0.54 -11.43
CA THR A 92 5.18 0.77 -10.87
C THR A 92 6.44 1.63 -10.69
N SER A 93 6.26 2.89 -10.30
CA SER A 93 7.34 3.78 -9.84
C SER A 93 6.83 4.65 -8.70
N HIS A 94 7.75 5.23 -7.92
CA HIS A 94 7.42 6.14 -6.80
C HIS A 94 6.47 7.26 -7.25
N SER A 95 6.73 7.86 -8.40
CA SER A 95 5.90 8.93 -8.97
C SER A 95 4.44 8.54 -9.24
N THR A 96 4.13 7.24 -9.40
CA THR A 96 2.75 6.76 -9.64
C THR A 96 1.90 6.90 -8.38
N GLY A 97 2.46 6.63 -7.20
CA GLY A 97 1.73 6.73 -5.93
C GLY A 97 1.64 8.15 -5.34
N PHE A 98 2.26 9.15 -5.98
CA PHE A 98 2.41 10.49 -5.41
C PHE A 98 1.07 11.24 -5.24
N ASP A 99 0.07 10.95 -6.07
CA ASP A 99 -1.25 11.58 -5.91
C ASP A 99 -2.01 10.97 -4.73
N ALA A 100 -1.93 9.66 -4.52
CA ALA A 100 -2.48 9.00 -3.34
C ALA A 100 -1.80 9.49 -2.06
N TYR A 101 -0.49 9.72 -2.08
CA TYR A 101 0.27 10.25 -0.93
C TYR A 101 -0.31 11.57 -0.37
N LYS A 102 -1.01 12.38 -1.18
CA LYS A 102 -1.64 13.63 -0.69
C LYS A 102 -2.92 13.38 0.13
N GLU A 103 -3.43 12.15 0.14
CA GLU A 103 -4.58 11.79 0.94
C GLU A 103 -4.13 11.45 2.37
N PRO A 104 -4.77 12.02 3.42
CA PRO A 104 -4.32 11.88 4.80
C PRO A 104 -4.03 10.45 5.27
N ALA A 105 -4.86 9.47 4.87
CA ALA A 105 -4.65 8.08 5.26
C ALA A 105 -3.38 7.47 4.63
N HIS A 106 -3.11 7.82 3.37
CA HIS A 106 -1.96 7.30 2.62
C HIS A 106 -0.67 7.97 3.08
N GLU A 107 -0.68 9.28 3.36
CA GLU A 107 0.46 10.00 3.94
C GLU A 107 0.90 9.37 5.27
N VAL A 108 -0.04 9.22 6.22
CA VAL A 108 0.24 8.66 7.55
C VAL A 108 0.80 7.25 7.44
N VAL A 109 0.22 6.40 6.58
CA VAL A 109 0.68 5.02 6.41
C VAL A 109 2.02 4.96 5.68
N GLU A 110 2.27 5.82 4.69
CA GLU A 110 3.56 5.88 4.00
C GLU A 110 4.69 6.22 4.97
N GLU A 111 4.61 7.37 5.64
CA GLU A 111 5.66 7.86 6.54
C GLU A 111 5.92 6.88 7.70
N ALA A 112 4.87 6.39 8.35
CA ALA A 112 5.01 5.47 9.47
C ALA A 112 5.57 4.11 9.04
N THR A 113 5.16 3.58 7.88
CA THR A 113 5.69 2.32 7.35
C THR A 113 7.16 2.47 6.99
N THR A 114 7.52 3.55 6.30
CA THR A 114 8.89 3.85 5.90
C THR A 114 9.80 3.98 7.13
N GLU A 115 9.36 4.68 8.17
CA GLU A 115 10.14 4.83 9.40
C GLU A 115 10.30 3.51 10.15
N LEU A 116 9.23 2.72 10.31
CA LEU A 116 9.31 1.41 10.98
C LEU A 116 10.19 0.43 10.19
N ALA A 117 10.05 0.39 8.86
CA ALA A 117 10.90 -0.44 8.01
C ALA A 117 12.36 -0.02 8.09
N THR A 118 12.64 1.29 8.13
CA THR A 118 13.99 1.82 8.34
C THR A 118 14.60 1.28 9.63
N GLN A 119 13.84 1.31 10.74
CA GLN A 119 14.32 0.83 12.04
C GLN A 119 14.59 -0.67 12.04
N ILE A 120 13.70 -1.47 11.43
CA ILE A 120 13.88 -2.92 11.29
C ILE A 120 15.15 -3.26 10.49
N LEU A 121 15.47 -2.44 9.48
CA LEU A 121 16.49 -2.74 8.49
C LEU A 121 17.84 -2.06 8.71
N LEU A 122 17.93 -1.04 9.57
CA LEU A 122 19.09 -0.15 9.67
C LEU A 122 20.41 -0.90 9.93
N ASP A 123 20.44 -1.81 10.92
CA ASP A 123 21.68 -2.52 11.25
C ASP A 123 22.10 -3.46 10.10
N ARG A 124 21.14 -4.07 9.40
CA ARG A 124 21.43 -4.87 8.20
C ARG A 124 21.94 -4.01 7.05
N TYR A 125 21.39 -2.82 6.88
CA TYR A 125 21.83 -1.85 5.88
C TYR A 125 23.27 -1.39 6.12
N ILE A 126 23.61 -1.08 7.38
CA ILE A 126 24.96 -0.74 7.83
C ILE A 126 25.94 -1.90 7.54
N ALA A 127 25.54 -3.13 7.85
CA ALA A 127 26.35 -4.31 7.62
C ALA A 127 26.60 -4.58 6.13
N GLU A 128 25.56 -4.52 5.29
CA GLU A 128 25.67 -4.75 3.84
C GLU A 128 26.48 -3.67 3.11
N LEU A 129 26.53 -2.45 3.66
CA LEU A 129 27.38 -1.36 3.17
C LEU A 129 28.82 -1.43 3.72
N ASP A 130 29.15 -2.41 4.58
CA ASP A 130 30.46 -2.55 5.23
C ASP A 130 30.88 -1.26 5.99
N LEU A 131 29.90 -0.58 6.61
CA LEU A 131 30.15 0.71 7.26
C LEU A 131 30.93 0.59 8.57
N GLU A 132 30.98 -0.61 9.19
CA GLU A 132 31.86 -0.87 10.34
C GLU A 132 33.35 -0.65 10.02
N ARG A 133 33.78 -0.90 8.78
CA ARG A 133 35.15 -0.61 8.35
C ARG A 133 35.42 0.90 8.23
N ILE A 134 34.37 1.70 7.99
CA ILE A 134 34.46 3.15 7.82
C ILE A 134 34.29 3.86 9.17
N ALA A 135 33.31 3.46 9.98
CA ALA A 135 33.02 4.00 11.30
C ALA A 135 32.90 2.84 12.30
N PRO A 136 34.03 2.37 12.87
CA PRO A 136 34.01 1.27 13.82
C PRO A 136 33.10 1.55 15.03
N GLY A 137 32.22 0.60 15.36
CA GLY A 137 31.25 0.69 16.45
C GLY A 137 29.94 1.40 16.09
N ILE A 138 29.73 1.77 14.81
CA ILE A 138 28.49 2.44 14.38
C ILE A 138 27.26 1.55 14.55
N SER A 139 27.37 0.23 14.45
CA SER A 139 26.25 -0.68 14.71
C SER A 139 25.83 -0.69 16.18
N ASP A 140 26.76 -0.48 17.11
CA ASP A 140 26.53 -0.62 18.55
C ASP A 140 25.83 0.60 19.19
N VAL A 141 25.84 1.76 18.53
CA VAL A 141 25.19 2.96 19.07
C VAL A 141 23.69 2.97 18.78
N SER A 142 22.91 3.45 19.75
CA SER A 142 21.48 3.69 19.59
C SER A 142 21.23 5.06 18.97
N THR A 143 20.36 5.12 17.96
CA THR A 143 19.73 6.36 17.52
C THR A 143 18.37 6.50 18.21
N PRO A 144 18.02 7.68 18.77
CA PRO A 144 16.65 7.93 19.21
C PRO A 144 15.71 7.75 18.01
N PRO A 145 14.56 7.08 18.18
CA PRO A 145 13.64 6.93 17.07
C PRO A 145 12.94 8.28 16.77
N PRO A 146 12.89 8.76 15.53
CA PRO A 146 12.07 9.93 15.18
C PRO A 146 10.59 9.56 14.99
N TYR A 147 9.75 10.58 14.77
CA TYR A 147 8.34 10.51 14.35
C TYR A 147 7.45 9.62 15.25
N GLY A 148 7.22 10.08 16.48
CA GLY A 148 6.46 9.35 17.50
C GLY A 148 4.94 9.27 17.24
N GLU A 149 4.39 10.15 16.40
CA GLU A 149 2.95 10.34 16.24
C GLU A 149 2.27 9.24 15.40
N TYR A 150 2.88 8.81 14.28
CA TYR A 150 2.22 7.91 13.33
C TYR A 150 2.64 6.44 13.47
N ARG A 151 3.85 6.20 13.97
CA ARG A 151 4.39 4.85 14.19
C ARG A 151 3.48 3.94 15.02
N PRO A 152 2.86 4.39 16.14
CA PRO A 152 2.04 3.52 16.96
C PRO A 152 0.82 2.93 16.22
N ALA A 153 0.23 3.69 15.29
CA ALA A 153 -0.89 3.23 14.48
C ALA A 153 -0.50 2.06 13.58
N VAL A 154 0.54 2.24 12.75
CA VAL A 154 1.01 1.20 11.83
C VAL A 154 1.57 0.00 12.59
N GLU A 155 2.29 0.22 13.69
CA GLU A 155 2.80 -0.87 14.52
C GLU A 155 1.66 -1.72 15.11
N ARG A 156 0.62 -1.08 15.67
CA ARG A 156 -0.53 -1.84 16.19
C ARG A 156 -1.35 -2.52 15.13
N PHE A 157 -1.57 -1.84 14.02
CA PHE A 157 -2.26 -2.39 12.86
C PHE A 157 -1.52 -3.62 12.31
N ALA A 158 -0.23 -3.51 12.01
CA ALA A 158 0.59 -4.58 11.47
C ALA A 158 0.69 -5.78 12.41
N ASN A 159 0.82 -5.55 13.72
CA ASN A 159 0.81 -6.64 14.71
C ASN A 159 -0.54 -7.38 14.75
N ALA A 160 -1.66 -6.67 14.66
CA ALA A 160 -2.99 -7.28 14.66
C ALA A 160 -3.25 -8.07 13.37
N VAL A 161 -2.86 -7.51 12.23
CA VAL A 161 -2.88 -8.20 10.92
C VAL A 161 -2.00 -9.45 10.98
N GLY A 162 -0.75 -9.32 11.41
CA GLY A 162 0.23 -10.41 11.52
C GLY A 162 -0.31 -11.57 12.36
N ALA A 163 -0.85 -11.29 13.54
CA ALA A 163 -1.48 -12.31 14.38
C ALA A 163 -2.65 -13.04 13.68
N ARG A 164 -3.40 -12.36 12.82
CA ARG A 164 -4.52 -12.96 12.06
C ARG A 164 -4.05 -13.87 10.93
N VAL A 165 -2.94 -13.52 10.29
CA VAL A 165 -2.39 -14.17 9.08
C VAL A 165 -1.16 -15.05 9.35
N ASP A 166 -0.82 -15.28 10.62
CA ASP A 166 0.32 -16.09 11.06
C ASP A 166 1.68 -15.54 10.57
N MET A 167 1.85 -14.22 10.67
CA MET A 167 3.08 -13.47 10.36
C MET A 167 3.46 -12.54 11.51
N SER A 168 4.73 -12.15 11.60
CA SER A 168 5.13 -11.07 12.51
C SER A 168 4.64 -9.71 12.02
N GLY A 169 4.45 -8.74 12.92
CA GLY A 169 4.16 -7.36 12.54
C GLY A 169 5.24 -6.78 11.63
N ASP A 170 6.52 -7.06 11.92
CA ASP A 170 7.66 -6.63 11.11
C ASP A 170 7.57 -7.14 9.66
N GLU A 171 7.20 -8.40 9.45
CA GLU A 171 7.02 -8.96 8.11
C GLU A 171 5.89 -8.23 7.35
N VAL A 172 4.79 -7.89 8.03
CA VAL A 172 3.70 -7.10 7.43
C VAL A 172 4.20 -5.69 7.05
N ILE A 173 4.94 -5.03 7.92
CA ILE A 173 5.54 -3.71 7.67
C ILE A 173 6.48 -3.77 6.45
N LEU A 174 7.36 -4.77 6.39
CA LEU A 174 8.30 -4.93 5.29
C LEU A 174 7.60 -5.18 3.94
N ARG A 175 6.48 -5.93 3.93
CA ARG A 175 5.67 -6.10 2.72
C ARG A 175 5.00 -4.81 2.26
N MET A 176 4.56 -3.97 3.19
CA MET A 176 4.04 -2.64 2.86
C MET A 176 5.16 -1.69 2.39
N ALA A 177 6.37 -1.82 2.92
CA ALA A 177 7.49 -0.91 2.62
C ALA A 177 7.99 -1.00 1.17
N VAL A 178 7.74 -2.12 0.46
CA VAL A 178 8.22 -2.33 -0.92
C VAL A 178 7.21 -1.97 -2.01
N VAL A 179 6.05 -1.44 -1.62
CA VAL A 179 5.02 -0.94 -2.54
C VAL A 179 4.80 0.56 -2.35
N ASN A 180 4.25 1.20 -3.38
CA ASN A 180 3.89 2.62 -3.35
C ASN A 180 2.80 2.90 -2.29
N ALA A 181 2.72 4.16 -1.84
CA ALA A 181 1.72 4.64 -0.88
C ALA A 181 0.28 4.19 -1.19
N GLU A 182 -0.11 4.19 -2.48
CA GLU A 182 -1.44 3.79 -2.94
C GLU A 182 -1.77 2.31 -2.65
N ASP A 183 -0.76 1.43 -2.69
CA ASP A 183 -0.92 -0.02 -2.63
C ASP A 183 -0.75 -0.60 -1.21
N LYS A 184 -0.28 0.18 -0.23
CA LYS A 184 0.02 -0.36 1.12
C LYS A 184 -1.19 -0.97 1.81
N PHE A 185 -2.35 -0.31 1.73
CA PHE A 185 -3.60 -0.88 2.24
C PHE A 185 -4.02 -2.12 1.45
N ARG A 186 -3.82 -2.10 0.13
CA ARG A 186 -4.15 -3.23 -0.75
C ARG A 186 -3.34 -4.47 -0.40
N VAL A 187 -2.03 -4.34 -0.14
CA VAL A 187 -1.17 -5.43 0.33
C VAL A 187 -1.77 -6.10 1.57
N VAL A 188 -2.17 -5.30 2.56
CA VAL A 188 -2.78 -5.84 3.79
C VAL A 188 -4.15 -6.48 3.53
N ALA A 189 -4.97 -5.87 2.68
CA ALA A 189 -6.27 -6.43 2.29
C ALA A 189 -6.11 -7.79 1.60
N GLU A 190 -5.10 -7.95 0.74
CA GLU A 190 -4.78 -9.23 0.09
C GLU A 190 -4.33 -10.30 1.11
N LEU A 191 -3.46 -9.95 2.07
CA LEU A 191 -3.06 -10.87 3.14
C LEU A 191 -4.26 -11.38 3.95
N LEU A 192 -5.16 -10.47 4.33
CA LEU A 192 -6.36 -10.82 5.08
C LEU A 192 -7.34 -11.64 4.22
N TYR A 193 -7.56 -11.27 2.97
CA TYR A 193 -8.41 -12.00 2.03
C TYR A 193 -7.90 -13.43 1.83
N ASP A 194 -6.63 -13.61 1.50
CA ASP A 194 -6.05 -14.92 1.20
C ASP A 194 -6.19 -15.87 2.39
N ARG A 195 -6.08 -15.34 3.63
CA ARG A 195 -6.23 -16.09 4.86
C ARG A 195 -7.68 -16.46 5.21
N THR A 196 -8.66 -15.66 4.81
CA THR A 196 -10.02 -15.72 5.39
C THR A 196 -11.14 -15.95 4.39
N LEU A 197 -10.97 -15.51 3.15
CA LEU A 197 -12.03 -15.43 2.15
C LEU A 197 -11.75 -16.26 0.89
N SER A 198 -10.50 -16.69 0.66
CA SER A 198 -10.08 -17.42 -0.55
C SER A 198 -10.89 -18.70 -0.83
N GLU A 199 -11.40 -19.37 0.20
CA GLU A 199 -12.25 -20.57 0.04
C GLU A 199 -13.76 -20.25 -0.08
N VAL A 200 -14.16 -19.02 0.24
CA VAL A 200 -15.56 -18.60 0.35
C VAL A 200 -16.00 -17.75 -0.85
N VAL A 201 -15.12 -16.86 -1.32
CA VAL A 201 -15.38 -15.89 -2.38
C VAL A 201 -14.89 -16.46 -3.72
N PRO A 202 -15.70 -16.46 -4.79
CA PRO A 202 -15.24 -16.83 -6.13
C PRO A 202 -14.06 -15.98 -6.59
N GLU A 203 -13.16 -16.57 -7.37
CA GLU A 203 -11.99 -15.86 -7.90
C GLU A 203 -12.37 -14.59 -8.67
N GLN A 204 -13.47 -14.63 -9.42
CA GLN A 204 -13.97 -13.49 -10.18
C GLN A 204 -14.40 -12.30 -9.29
N ALA A 205 -14.68 -12.55 -8.02
CA ALA A 205 -15.07 -11.54 -7.03
C ALA A 205 -13.90 -11.13 -6.11
N ARG A 206 -12.73 -11.75 -6.22
CA ARG A 206 -11.54 -11.46 -5.39
C ARG A 206 -11.19 -9.97 -5.40
N ALA A 207 -11.07 -9.38 -6.59
CA ALA A 207 -10.65 -7.99 -6.72
C ALA A 207 -11.62 -7.00 -6.02
N GLY A 208 -12.92 -7.26 -6.11
CA GLY A 208 -13.93 -6.44 -5.41
C GLY A 208 -13.85 -6.60 -3.90
N ALA A 209 -13.72 -7.84 -3.41
CA ALA A 209 -13.58 -8.11 -1.98
C ALA A 209 -12.32 -7.45 -1.37
N VAL A 210 -11.18 -7.54 -2.07
CA VAL A 210 -9.94 -6.87 -1.64
C VAL A 210 -10.13 -5.35 -1.58
N ALA A 211 -10.75 -4.75 -2.60
CA ALA A 211 -11.00 -3.29 -2.61
C ALA A 211 -11.95 -2.84 -1.50
N GLU A 212 -12.97 -3.64 -1.15
CA GLU A 212 -13.87 -3.34 -0.03
C GLU A 212 -13.14 -3.38 1.32
N ILE A 213 -12.25 -4.36 1.53
CA ILE A 213 -11.42 -4.47 2.74
C ILE A 213 -10.46 -3.28 2.82
N GLU A 214 -9.79 -2.95 1.70
CA GLU A 214 -8.91 -1.78 1.59
C GLU A 214 -9.63 -0.50 2.00
N ALA A 215 -10.79 -0.22 1.40
CA ALA A 215 -11.59 0.95 1.68
C ALA A 215 -12.04 1.03 3.15
N ALA A 216 -12.31 -0.12 3.78
CA ALA A 216 -12.71 -0.17 5.19
C ALA A 216 -11.60 0.25 6.16
N MET A 217 -10.31 0.19 5.78
CA MET A 217 -9.20 0.53 6.68
C MET A 217 -8.86 2.03 6.69
N LYS A 218 -9.07 2.72 5.55
CA LYS A 218 -8.60 4.11 5.34
C LYS A 218 -9.16 5.14 6.34
N PRO A 219 -10.46 5.13 6.72
CA PRO A 219 -11.02 6.19 7.55
C PRO A 219 -10.33 6.36 8.91
N ALA A 220 -9.93 5.26 9.56
CA ALA A 220 -9.27 5.32 10.86
C ALA A 220 -7.89 5.99 10.75
N PHE A 221 -7.10 5.67 9.73
CA PHE A 221 -5.81 6.33 9.50
C PHE A 221 -5.94 7.81 9.11
N ALA A 222 -6.96 8.16 8.31
CA ALA A 222 -7.21 9.57 7.96
C ALA A 222 -7.47 10.46 9.19
N SER A 223 -7.98 9.88 10.28
CA SER A 223 -8.28 10.61 11.52
C SER A 223 -7.06 11.03 12.35
N ILE A 224 -5.88 10.51 12.03
CA ILE A 224 -4.62 10.73 12.75
C ILE A 224 -3.88 11.97 12.21
N HIS A 225 -4.26 12.44 11.02
CA HIS A 225 -3.58 13.55 10.37
C HIS A 225 -3.66 14.83 11.22
N GLY A 226 -2.49 15.36 11.61
CA GLY A 226 -2.35 16.56 12.44
C GLY A 226 -2.13 16.32 13.94
N TYR A 227 -1.94 15.07 14.37
CA TYR A 227 -1.55 14.73 15.75
C TYR A 227 -0.15 15.26 16.11
N ASP A 228 0.03 15.68 17.37
CA ASP A 228 1.33 16.14 17.89
C ASP A 228 2.13 14.95 18.46
N PRO A 229 3.34 14.64 17.94
CA PRO A 229 4.19 13.58 18.50
C PRO A 229 4.61 13.78 19.95
N ASN A 230 4.51 15.01 20.46
CA ASN A 230 4.89 15.35 21.83
C ASN A 230 3.69 15.30 22.79
N ASP A 231 2.46 15.11 22.30
CA ASP A 231 1.29 14.89 23.15
C ASP A 231 1.07 13.38 23.38
N PRO A 232 1.24 12.87 24.62
CA PRO A 232 1.01 11.45 24.93
C PRO A 232 -0.41 10.96 24.62
N LEU A 233 -1.41 11.84 24.62
CA LEU A 233 -2.78 11.48 24.27
C LEU A 233 -2.89 11.19 22.77
N ASP A 234 -2.33 12.04 21.92
CA ASP A 234 -2.33 11.86 20.47
C ASP A 234 -1.60 10.58 20.07
N VAL A 235 -0.43 10.31 20.67
CA VAL A 235 0.32 9.06 20.48
C VAL A 235 -0.54 7.84 20.83
N LYS A 236 -1.31 7.89 21.92
CA LYS A 236 -2.21 6.81 22.31
C LYS A 236 -3.40 6.67 21.35
N MET A 237 -3.98 7.78 20.91
CA MET A 237 -5.09 7.79 19.95
C MET A 237 -4.66 7.23 18.60
N SER A 238 -3.44 7.52 18.17
CA SER A 238 -2.82 6.95 16.97
C SER A 238 -2.78 5.41 17.04
N ALA A 239 -2.29 4.85 18.15
CA ALA A 239 -2.29 3.40 18.35
C ALA A 239 -3.70 2.77 18.31
N LEU A 240 -4.71 3.47 18.85
CA LEU A 240 -6.10 3.03 18.82
C LEU A 240 -6.68 3.06 17.41
N ALA A 241 -6.40 4.11 16.63
CA ALA A 241 -6.83 4.21 15.24
C ALA A 241 -6.26 3.09 14.38
N GLY A 242 -5.00 2.69 14.60
CA GLY A 242 -4.42 1.51 13.94
C GLY A 242 -5.17 0.20 14.26
N LEU A 243 -5.56 -0.01 15.52
CA LEU A 243 -6.38 -1.16 15.91
C LEU A 243 -7.80 -1.08 15.33
N GLU A 244 -8.39 0.11 15.30
CA GLU A 244 -9.71 0.35 14.71
C GLU A 244 -9.71 0.02 13.21
N ALA A 245 -8.68 0.43 12.45
CA ALA A 245 -8.53 0.08 11.04
C ALA A 245 -8.61 -1.45 10.81
N PHE A 246 -7.91 -2.23 11.64
CA PHE A 246 -7.97 -3.69 11.59
C PHE A 246 -9.37 -4.24 11.97
N GLN A 247 -10.04 -3.65 12.95
CA GLN A 247 -11.40 -4.05 13.34
C GLN A 247 -12.42 -3.77 12.23
N GLN A 248 -12.30 -2.62 11.55
CA GLN A 248 -13.14 -2.26 10.41
C GLN A 248 -12.91 -3.24 9.24
N ALA A 249 -11.66 -3.59 8.95
CA ALA A 249 -11.32 -4.64 7.98
C ALA A 249 -11.95 -6.00 8.33
N ASN A 250 -11.85 -6.44 9.59
CA ASN A 250 -12.44 -7.72 10.02
C ASN A 250 -13.97 -7.72 9.93
N THR A 251 -14.62 -6.63 10.31
CA THR A 251 -16.07 -6.46 10.12
C THR A 251 -16.43 -6.65 8.64
N LYS A 252 -15.68 -5.99 7.74
CA LYS A 252 -15.91 -6.13 6.30
C LYS A 252 -15.68 -7.56 5.79
N ILE A 253 -14.65 -8.24 6.28
CA ILE A 253 -14.40 -9.67 5.97
C ILE A 253 -15.59 -10.53 6.39
N HIS A 254 -16.15 -10.31 7.58
CA HIS A 254 -17.33 -11.03 8.04
C HIS A 254 -18.56 -10.77 7.15
N ASP A 255 -18.82 -9.51 6.78
CA ASP A 255 -19.91 -9.15 5.87
C ASP A 255 -19.78 -9.89 4.52
N ILE A 256 -18.57 -9.89 3.93
CA ILE A 256 -18.28 -10.55 2.65
C ILE A 256 -18.47 -12.06 2.78
N ALA A 257 -17.94 -12.67 3.85
CA ALA A 257 -18.08 -14.10 4.11
C ALA A 257 -19.55 -14.51 4.26
N GLU A 258 -20.35 -13.74 5.00
CA GLU A 258 -21.78 -13.97 5.20
C GLU A 258 -22.56 -13.85 3.89
N TYR A 259 -22.27 -12.81 3.09
CA TYR A 259 -22.87 -12.62 1.78
C TYR A 259 -22.63 -13.83 0.88
N TRP A 260 -21.38 -14.25 0.69
CA TRP A 260 -21.06 -15.36 -0.21
C TRP A 260 -21.53 -16.72 0.33
N SER A 261 -21.52 -16.89 1.66
CA SER A 261 -22.06 -18.10 2.29
C SER A 261 -23.56 -18.24 2.07
N SER A 262 -24.30 -17.12 2.08
CA SER A 262 -25.75 -17.08 1.86
C SER A 262 -26.15 -17.14 0.38
N ASN A 263 -25.24 -16.83 -0.54
CA ASN A 263 -25.49 -16.75 -1.98
C ASN A 263 -24.79 -17.88 -2.78
N GLN A 264 -24.89 -19.13 -2.29
CA GLN A 264 -24.24 -20.30 -2.92
C GLN A 264 -24.63 -20.54 -4.38
N ASP A 265 -25.87 -20.22 -4.77
CA ASP A 265 -26.32 -20.40 -6.16
C ASP A 265 -25.62 -19.41 -7.11
N LEU A 266 -25.45 -18.15 -6.67
CA LEU A 266 -24.67 -17.16 -7.41
C LEU A 266 -23.20 -17.56 -7.49
N ARG A 267 -22.64 -18.07 -6.38
CA ARG A 267 -21.28 -18.62 -6.32
C ARG A 267 -21.07 -19.71 -7.37
N ARG A 268 -21.93 -20.72 -7.41
CA ARG A 268 -21.88 -21.82 -8.40
C ARG A 268 -22.00 -21.31 -9.84
N SER A 269 -22.84 -20.29 -10.07
CA SER A 269 -23.00 -19.68 -11.39
C SER A 269 -21.70 -19.01 -11.87
N LEU A 270 -21.01 -18.29 -10.98
CA LEU A 270 -19.72 -17.66 -11.29
C LEU A 270 -18.60 -18.68 -11.48
N ASP A 271 -18.56 -19.71 -10.63
CA ASP A 271 -17.57 -20.80 -10.71
C ASP A 271 -17.72 -21.62 -12.01
N ALA A 272 -18.96 -21.84 -12.46
CA ALA A 272 -19.24 -22.53 -13.72
C ALA A 272 -18.89 -21.69 -14.96
N GLY A 273 -18.63 -20.40 -14.79
CA GLY A 273 -18.41 -19.43 -15.86
C GLY A 273 -19.69 -19.07 -16.60
N LEU A 274 -19.77 -17.84 -17.12
CA LEU A 274 -20.90 -17.30 -17.89
C LEU A 274 -21.27 -18.08 -19.18
N GLY A 275 -20.60 -19.22 -19.45
CA GLY A 275 -20.84 -20.10 -20.59
C GLY A 275 -21.35 -21.50 -20.23
N ALA A 276 -21.44 -21.88 -18.95
CA ALA A 276 -22.05 -23.14 -18.56
C ALA A 276 -23.57 -23.04 -18.69
N THR A 277 -24.07 -23.41 -19.86
CA THR A 277 -25.49 -23.68 -20.05
C THR A 277 -25.91 -24.71 -19.00
N PRO A 278 -26.96 -24.44 -18.18
CA PRO A 278 -27.50 -25.48 -17.31
C PRO A 278 -27.78 -26.70 -18.18
N PRO A 279 -27.45 -27.94 -17.74
CA PRO A 279 -27.86 -29.11 -18.48
C PRO A 279 -29.37 -29.00 -18.64
N LEU A 280 -29.83 -28.84 -19.88
CA LEU A 280 -31.22 -28.92 -20.27
C LEU A 280 -31.79 -30.10 -19.50
N GLN A 281 -32.66 -29.83 -18.53
CA GLN A 281 -33.45 -30.86 -17.89
C GLN A 281 -34.11 -31.61 -19.03
N THR A 282 -33.60 -32.81 -19.30
CA THR A 282 -34.22 -33.76 -20.19
C THR A 282 -35.49 -34.16 -19.48
N THR A 283 -36.54 -33.35 -19.69
CA THR A 283 -37.90 -33.76 -19.43
C THR A 283 -38.08 -35.06 -20.20
N HIS A 284 -38.13 -36.17 -19.46
CA HIS A 284 -38.61 -37.43 -19.97
C HIS A 284 -40.01 -37.19 -20.52
N GLY A 285 -40.06 -37.00 -21.84
CA GLY A 285 -41.30 -36.80 -22.57
C GLY A 285 -42.19 -38.04 -22.47
N PRO A 286 -43.49 -37.89 -22.21
CA PRO A 286 -44.44 -38.97 -22.43
C PRO A 286 -44.65 -39.19 -23.94
N THR A 287 -44.73 -40.47 -24.29
CA THR A 287 -44.97 -41.10 -25.60
C THR A 287 -46.10 -40.44 -26.42
N PRO A 288 -45.96 -40.28 -27.75
CA PRO A 288 -46.98 -39.63 -28.60
C PRO A 288 -48.02 -40.62 -29.17
N ALA A 289 -49.25 -40.13 -29.36
CA ALA A 289 -50.28 -40.74 -30.19
C ALA A 289 -51.04 -39.65 -31.02
N PRO A 290 -51.67 -40.00 -32.15
CA PRO A 290 -51.60 -39.20 -33.40
C PRO A 290 -52.89 -38.45 -33.82
N LYS A 291 -52.67 -37.39 -34.64
CA LYS A 291 -53.49 -36.77 -35.76
C LYS A 291 -54.99 -36.47 -35.50
N ALA A 292 -55.57 -35.31 -35.87
CA ALA A 292 -55.52 -34.60 -37.15
C ALA A 292 -56.12 -33.15 -37.06
N PRO A 293 -56.07 -32.33 -38.14
CA PRO A 293 -56.28 -30.86 -38.19
C PRO A 293 -57.64 -30.48 -38.87
N PRO A 294 -57.87 -29.30 -39.53
CA PRO A 294 -57.37 -27.90 -39.41
C PRO A 294 -58.52 -26.84 -39.34
N SER A 295 -58.21 -25.55 -39.11
CA SER A 295 -58.81 -24.41 -39.86
C SER A 295 -58.21 -23.04 -39.51
N SER A 296 -57.40 -22.55 -40.44
CA SER A 296 -57.51 -21.28 -41.20
C SER A 296 -57.89 -19.93 -40.56
N ALA A 297 -57.09 -18.94 -41.00
CA ALA A 297 -57.42 -17.57 -41.40
C ALA A 297 -57.23 -16.46 -40.33
N THR A 298 -56.22 -15.59 -40.43
CA THR A 298 -55.98 -14.47 -41.39
C THR A 298 -56.14 -13.16 -40.62
N SER A 299 -55.09 -12.32 -40.57
CA SER A 299 -55.11 -10.88 -40.93
C SER A 299 -53.92 -10.12 -40.32
N ALA A 300 -52.99 -9.72 -41.18
CA ALA A 300 -52.26 -8.44 -41.09
C ALA A 300 -53.17 -7.33 -41.72
N PRO A 301 -52.86 -6.00 -41.77
CA PRO A 301 -51.53 -5.37 -41.69
C PRO A 301 -51.47 -3.95 -41.06
N THR A 302 -50.29 -3.30 -41.23
CA THR A 302 -50.03 -1.82 -41.29
C THR A 302 -49.96 -1.07 -39.94
N ARG A 303 -49.11 -0.06 -39.67
CA ARG A 303 -48.48 0.99 -40.50
C ARG A 303 -47.45 1.84 -39.68
N ARG A 304 -46.36 2.26 -40.35
CA ARG A 304 -45.57 3.53 -40.27
C ARG A 304 -44.95 4.10 -38.97
N THR A 305 -43.63 4.29 -39.10
CA THR A 305 -42.65 5.34 -38.67
C THR A 305 -43.15 6.81 -38.72
N PRO A 306 -42.43 7.88 -38.23
CA PRO A 306 -40.96 8.03 -38.07
C PRO A 306 -40.38 8.86 -36.88
N ASN A 307 -39.04 8.80 -36.76
CA ASN A 307 -38.03 9.80 -36.36
C ASN A 307 -38.40 11.00 -35.46
N HIS A 308 -37.61 11.21 -34.41
CA HIS A 308 -37.04 12.53 -34.16
C HIS A 308 -35.58 12.46 -33.68
N THR A 309 -34.74 13.19 -34.39
CA THR A 309 -33.29 13.40 -34.27
C THR A 309 -32.99 14.58 -33.33
N GLN A 310 -32.06 14.39 -32.36
CA GLN A 310 -31.01 15.29 -31.78
C GLN A 310 -31.30 16.80 -31.47
N PRO A 311 -30.50 17.54 -30.63
CA PRO A 311 -29.05 17.41 -30.42
C PRO A 311 -28.45 17.70 -29.01
N HIS A 312 -27.14 17.43 -28.96
CA HIS A 312 -26.07 17.94 -28.09
C HIS A 312 -26.29 19.24 -27.30
N ARG A 313 -25.78 19.25 -26.07
CA ARG A 313 -25.20 20.45 -25.45
C ARG A 313 -23.92 20.08 -24.68
N GLU A 314 -22.80 20.55 -25.21
CA GLU A 314 -21.49 20.61 -24.53
C GLU A 314 -21.44 21.77 -23.49
N PRO A 315 -20.46 21.74 -22.56
CA PRO A 315 -20.44 22.56 -21.36
C PRO A 315 -19.71 23.90 -21.56
N PRO A 316 -19.96 24.91 -20.70
CA PRO A 316 -19.12 26.10 -20.65
C PRO A 316 -17.86 25.88 -19.80
N THR A 317 -16.72 26.07 -20.46
CA THR A 317 -15.43 26.46 -19.89
C THR A 317 -15.49 27.88 -19.29
N SER A 318 -14.91 28.10 -18.10
CA SER A 318 -14.21 29.35 -17.72
C SER A 318 -13.51 29.17 -16.38
N ARG A 319 -12.16 29.28 -16.36
CA ARG A 319 -11.32 30.27 -15.63
C ARG A 319 -11.71 30.45 -14.15
N GLY A 320 -10.81 30.31 -13.18
CA GLY A 320 -9.41 30.69 -13.18
C GLY A 320 -9.24 31.73 -12.08
N ASP A 321 -8.64 31.30 -10.98
CA ASP A 321 -7.77 32.03 -10.03
C ASP A 321 -7.13 30.97 -9.12
#